data_AF-A0A817ZPL8-F1
#
_entry.id   AF-A0A817ZPL8-F1
#
_cell.length_a   1.000
_cell.length_b   1.000
_cell.length_c   1.000
_cell.angle_alpha   90.00
_cell.angle_beta   90.00
_cell.angle_gamma   90.00
#
_symmetry.space_group_name_H-M   'P 1'
#
loop_
_entity.id
_entity.type
_entity.pdbx_description
1 polymer ?
#
loop_
_entity_poly.entity_id
_entity_poly.type
_entity_poly.pdbx_seq_one_letter_code
_entity_poly.pdbx_strand_id
1 'polypeptide(L)'
;MRDQPRLSRPSTKKTSENIEEFRCLIHDDSYLTINETQLETGWYTTTRMNNRRHGHTASVLTNEKVLVVGGTVDGYIMLDSTELFDPLTETWIATGGLNVA
;
A
#
# COMPACT_ATOMS: atom_id res chain seq x y z
N MET A 1 23.69 -32.92 14.45
CA MET A 1 23.24 -31.53 14.69
C MET A 1 24.08 -30.65 13.77
N ARG A 2 23.46 -29.97 12.81
CA ARG A 2 24.16 -29.15 11.79
C ARG A 2 24.21 -27.71 12.29
N ASP A 3 25.40 -27.15 12.44
CA ASP A 3 25.61 -25.72 12.70
C ASP A 3 25.53 -24.93 11.38
N GLN A 4 24.77 -23.83 11.36
CA GLN A 4 24.72 -22.87 10.26
C GLN A 4 25.69 -21.70 10.50
N PRO A 5 26.35 -21.15 9.46
CA PRO A 5 27.18 -19.95 9.60
C PRO A 5 26.36 -18.63 9.51
N ARG A 6 26.72 -17.65 10.34
CA ARG A 6 26.14 -16.29 10.39
C ARG A 6 26.53 -15.46 9.15
N LEU A 7 25.56 -14.73 8.59
CA LEU A 7 25.78 -13.67 7.60
C LEU A 7 25.78 -12.30 8.28
N SER A 8 26.79 -11.48 7.99
CA SER A 8 26.92 -10.09 8.46
C SER A 8 26.26 -9.11 7.47
N ARG A 9 25.69 -8.01 8.00
CA ARG A 9 24.97 -6.97 7.24
C ARG A 9 25.91 -6.08 6.41
N PRO A 10 25.58 -5.72 5.16
CA PRO A 10 26.26 -4.64 4.46
C PRO A 10 25.63 -3.27 4.79
N SER A 11 26.48 -2.25 4.80
CA SER A 11 26.12 -0.83 4.94
C SER A 11 26.59 -0.08 3.70
N THR A 12 25.80 0.88 3.18
CA THR A 12 26.29 2.17 2.66
C THR A 12 25.13 3.11 2.29
N LYS A 13 25.43 4.42 2.25
CA LYS A 13 24.50 5.56 2.15
C LYS A 13 24.49 6.17 0.72
N LYS A 14 23.40 6.91 0.42
CA LYS A 14 23.30 8.29 -0.16
C LYS A 14 22.60 8.54 -1.53
N THR A 15 21.55 9.37 -1.42
CA THR A 15 21.12 10.62 -2.14
C THR A 15 20.87 10.68 -3.67
N SER A 16 19.78 11.39 -3.96
CA SER A 16 18.98 11.71 -5.16
C SER A 16 19.62 12.54 -6.28
N GLU A 17 19.23 12.29 -7.55
CA GLU A 17 18.41 13.18 -8.44
C GLU A 17 18.36 12.68 -9.92
N ASN A 18 17.14 12.61 -10.50
CA ASN A 18 16.71 12.54 -11.93
C ASN A 18 17.01 11.24 -12.72
N ILE A 19 16.07 10.29 -12.92
CA ILE A 19 14.80 10.27 -13.69
C ILE A 19 14.97 10.63 -15.19
N GLU A 20 14.54 9.67 -16.05
CA GLU A 20 14.41 9.69 -17.53
C GLU A 20 15.53 9.01 -18.37
N GLU A 21 15.57 7.67 -18.42
CA GLU A 21 15.78 6.93 -19.69
C GLU A 21 15.43 5.42 -19.59
N PHE A 22 14.56 4.97 -20.49
CA PHE A 22 14.07 3.60 -20.62
C PHE A 22 14.97 2.74 -21.55
N ARG A 23 15.05 1.44 -21.24
CA ARG A 23 15.20 0.22 -22.11
C ARG A 23 16.49 -0.62 -22.00
N CYS A 24 16.28 -1.84 -21.51
CA CYS A 24 16.70 -3.17 -22.01
C CYS A 24 18.20 -3.47 -22.33
N LEU A 25 18.80 -4.23 -21.39
CA LEU A 25 19.87 -5.26 -21.49
C LEU A 25 21.06 -5.04 -22.45
N ILE A 26 22.23 -4.69 -21.89
CA ILE A 26 23.55 -4.95 -22.47
C ILE A 26 24.47 -5.58 -21.40
N HIS A 27 25.28 -6.53 -21.86
CA HIS A 27 26.27 -7.35 -21.16
C HIS A 27 27.26 -6.55 -20.29
N ASP A 28 27.74 -7.25 -19.26
CA ASP A 28 28.91 -6.97 -18.44
C ASP A 28 28.79 -5.83 -17.41
N ASP A 29 28.93 -6.27 -16.15
CA ASP A 29 29.02 -5.48 -14.93
C ASP A 29 29.93 -4.27 -15.07
N SER A 30 29.34 -3.09 -15.24
CA SER A 30 29.97 -1.83 -14.82
C SER A 30 28.93 -0.76 -14.52
N TYR A 31 28.41 -0.84 -13.30
CA TYR A 31 27.89 0.26 -12.49
C TYR A 31 26.82 1.16 -13.13
N LEU A 32 25.55 0.79 -12.95
CA LEU A 32 24.57 1.79 -12.54
C LEU A 32 23.94 1.34 -11.22
N THR A 33 24.38 1.99 -10.15
CA THR A 33 23.77 1.93 -8.83
C THR A 33 22.39 2.55 -8.88
N ILE A 34 21.34 1.73 -8.79
CA ILE A 34 19.98 2.21 -8.52
C ILE A 34 19.91 2.78 -7.10
N ASN A 35 20.06 4.10 -6.96
CA ASN A 35 19.78 4.82 -5.71
C ASN A 35 18.43 5.56 -5.78
N GLU A 36 17.47 4.96 -6.43
CA GLU A 36 16.07 5.37 -6.45
C GLU A 36 15.40 4.59 -5.32
N THR A 37 14.79 5.28 -4.35
CA THR A 37 14.11 4.68 -3.20
C THR A 37 13.39 3.43 -3.65
N GLN A 38 13.83 2.28 -3.13
CA GLN A 38 13.28 0.97 -3.46
C GLN A 38 11.76 1.12 -3.51
N LEU A 39 11.20 1.16 -4.72
CA LEU A 39 9.79 0.93 -4.91
C LEU A 39 9.66 -0.52 -4.48
N GLU A 40 9.35 -0.77 -3.21
CA GLU A 40 8.97 -2.09 -2.76
C GLU A 40 7.66 -2.41 -3.47
N THR A 41 7.79 -2.93 -4.69
CA THR A 41 6.68 -3.39 -5.49
C THR A 41 6.11 -4.61 -4.79
N GLY A 42 5.01 -4.41 -4.08
CA GLY A 42 4.41 -5.48 -3.29
C GLY A 42 3.18 -5.03 -2.56
N TRP A 43 2.36 -6.02 -2.18
CA TRP A 43 1.30 -5.79 -1.23
C TRP A 43 1.90 -5.54 0.15
N TYR A 44 1.53 -4.44 0.78
CA TYR A 44 1.82 -4.17 2.18
C TYR A 44 0.51 -3.97 2.96
N THR A 45 0.55 -4.26 4.26
CA THR A 45 -0.61 -4.07 5.13
C THR A 45 -0.62 -2.64 5.63
N THR A 46 -1.69 -1.90 5.37
CA THR A 46 -1.94 -0.57 5.96
C THR A 46 -2.78 -0.69 7.24
N THR A 47 -3.17 0.44 7.82
CA THR A 47 -4.05 0.49 8.99
C THR A 47 -5.41 -0.14 8.71
N ARG A 48 -6.04 -0.61 9.79
CA ARG A 48 -7.31 -1.34 9.71
C ARG A 48 -8.47 -0.34 9.68
N MET A 49 -9.48 -0.62 8.86
CA MET A 49 -10.79 0.03 8.93
C MET A 49 -11.41 -0.12 10.34
N ASN A 50 -12.31 0.80 10.67
CA ASN A 50 -13.08 0.77 11.90
C ASN A 50 -14.05 -0.42 11.91
N ASN A 51 -14.69 -0.71 10.78
CA ASN A 51 -15.56 -1.86 10.61
C ASN A 51 -14.98 -2.86 9.60
N ARG A 52 -14.94 -4.14 9.99
CA ARG A 52 -14.67 -5.22 9.05
C ARG A 52 -15.81 -5.29 8.05
N ARG A 53 -15.51 -5.42 6.77
CA ARG A 53 -16.52 -5.44 5.71
C ARG A 53 -16.16 -6.40 4.59
N HIS A 54 -17.16 -7.11 4.10
CA HIS A 54 -17.12 -7.97 2.91
C HIS A 54 -18.14 -7.44 1.90
N GLY A 55 -17.88 -7.61 0.60
CA GLY A 55 -18.81 -7.18 -0.46
C GLY A 55 -19.06 -5.66 -0.53
N HIS A 56 -18.13 -4.86 -0.01
CA HIS A 56 -18.20 -3.39 -0.07
C HIS A 56 -17.83 -2.87 -1.45
N THR A 57 -18.18 -1.62 -1.74
CA THR A 57 -17.66 -0.89 -2.91
C THR A 57 -16.58 0.10 -2.47
N ALA A 58 -15.51 0.21 -3.25
CA ALA A 58 -14.43 1.18 -3.04
C ALA A 58 -14.29 2.06 -4.27
N SER A 59 -14.15 3.37 -4.08
CA SER A 59 -13.98 4.34 -5.16
C SER A 59 -12.88 5.33 -4.81
N VAL A 60 -11.96 5.55 -5.76
CA VAL A 60 -10.92 6.58 -5.65
C VAL A 60 -11.55 7.94 -6.01
N LEU A 61 -11.34 8.91 -5.14
CA LEU A 61 -11.81 10.28 -5.32
C LEU A 61 -10.74 11.14 -6.03
N THR A 62 -11.14 12.30 -6.55
CA THR A 62 -10.22 13.24 -7.23
C THR A 62 -9.13 13.81 -6.33
N ASN A 63 -9.26 13.67 -5.02
CA ASN A 63 -8.26 14.06 -4.02
C ASN A 63 -7.41 12.87 -3.54
N GLU A 64 -7.38 11.78 -4.32
CA GLU A 64 -6.57 10.56 -4.09
C GLU A 64 -6.95 9.75 -2.84
N LYS A 65 -8.03 10.13 -2.15
CA LYS A 65 -8.61 9.34 -1.05
C LYS A 65 -9.48 8.22 -1.59
N VAL A 66 -9.64 7.17 -0.81
CA VAL A 66 -10.51 6.03 -1.16
C VAL A 66 -11.75 6.04 -0.28
N LEU A 67 -12.92 6.24 -0.89
CA LEU A 67 -14.20 6.11 -0.21
C LEU A 67 -14.65 4.66 -0.28
N VAL A 68 -14.92 4.05 0.87
CA VAL A 68 -15.44 2.69 1.00
C VAL A 68 -16.84 2.72 1.59
N VAL A 69 -17.77 2.06 0.93
CA VAL A 69 -19.21 2.17 1.20
C VAL A 69 -19.83 0.80 1.42
N GLY A 70 -20.57 0.67 2.52
CA GLY A 70 -21.45 -0.47 2.80
C GLY A 70 -20.75 -1.84 2.85
N GLY A 71 -21.47 -2.88 2.45
CA GLY A 71 -21.05 -4.27 2.59
C GLY A 71 -21.61 -4.91 3.87
N THR A 72 -21.02 -6.01 4.29
CA THR A 72 -21.49 -6.79 5.44
C THR A 72 -20.37 -7.18 6.39
N VAL A 73 -20.65 -7.23 7.70
CA VAL A 73 -19.80 -7.92 8.67
C VAL A 73 -20.13 -9.41 8.62
N ASP A 74 -19.10 -10.24 8.46
CA ASP A 74 -19.17 -11.71 8.42
C ASP A 74 -20.16 -12.29 7.39
N GLY A 75 -20.63 -11.49 6.43
CA GLY A 75 -21.63 -11.89 5.42
C GLY A 75 -23.08 -11.74 5.86
N TYR A 76 -23.35 -11.36 7.11
CA TYR A 76 -24.71 -11.40 7.69
C TYR A 76 -25.23 -10.03 8.12
N ILE A 77 -24.37 -9.16 8.66
CA ILE A 77 -24.79 -7.87 9.22
C ILE A 77 -24.52 -6.79 8.18
N MET A 78 -25.56 -6.20 7.61
CA MET A 78 -25.43 -5.09 6.67
C MET A 78 -24.84 -3.86 7.35
N LEU A 79 -23.87 -3.24 6.69
CA LEU A 79 -23.28 -1.97 7.11
C LEU A 79 -23.95 -0.83 6.35
N ASP A 80 -24.51 0.12 7.08
CA ASP A 80 -24.89 1.45 6.59
C ASP A 80 -23.71 2.43 6.63
N SER A 81 -22.57 2.04 7.21
CA SER A 81 -21.41 2.91 7.37
C SER A 81 -20.59 3.08 6.09
N THR A 82 -20.03 4.28 5.96
CA THR A 82 -18.98 4.60 4.99
C THR A 82 -17.71 5.01 5.71
N GLU A 83 -16.56 4.71 5.10
CA GLU A 83 -15.25 5.09 5.64
C GLU A 83 -14.38 5.65 4.53
N LEU A 84 -13.62 6.70 4.83
CA LEU A 84 -12.69 7.36 3.92
C LEU A 84 -11.25 7.04 4.34
N PHE A 85 -10.48 6.47 3.43
CA PHE A 85 -9.06 6.23 3.60
C PHE A 85 -8.24 7.38 3.03
N ASP A 86 -7.29 7.88 3.81
CA ASP A 86 -6.29 8.86 3.41
C ASP A 86 -4.92 8.17 3.31
N PRO A 87 -4.39 7.91 2.09
CA PRO A 87 -3.11 7.24 1.90
C PRO A 87 -1.90 8.00 2.46
N LEU A 88 -1.97 9.34 2.57
CA LEU A 88 -0.85 10.15 3.05
C LEU A 88 -0.62 10.00 4.55
N THR A 89 -1.71 9.76 5.29
CA THR A 89 -1.67 9.58 6.74
C THR A 89 -1.89 8.13 7.16
N GLU A 90 -2.21 7.26 6.19
CA GLU A 90 -2.64 5.88 6.40
C GLU A 90 -3.76 5.79 7.45
N THR A 91 -4.78 6.65 7.35
CA THR A 91 -5.89 6.67 8.32
C THR A 91 -7.24 6.39 7.68
N TRP A 92 -8.12 5.78 8.48
CA TRP A 92 -9.52 5.55 8.15
C TRP A 92 -10.41 6.43 9.01
N ILE A 93 -11.28 7.21 8.38
CA ILE A 93 -12.22 8.10 9.05
C ILE A 93 -13.64 7.66 8.70
N ALA A 94 -14.48 7.46 9.71
CA ALA A 94 -15.90 7.21 9.51
C ALA A 94 -16.59 8.44 8.92
N THR A 95 -17.38 8.23 7.86
CA THR A 95 -18.14 9.28 7.18
C THR A 95 -19.65 8.98 7.22
N GLY A 96 -20.45 9.65 6.38
CA GLY A 96 -21.91 9.59 6.44
C GLY A 96 -22.50 8.17 6.30
N GLY A 97 -23.71 7.97 6.79
CA GLY A 97 -24.44 6.72 6.62
C GLY A 97 -25.14 6.64 5.26
N LEU A 98 -25.32 5.42 4.76
CA LEU A 98 -26.25 5.12 3.68
C LEU A 98 -27.68 5.32 4.17
N ASN A 99 -28.50 5.98 3.36
CA ASN A 99 -29.94 5.98 3.57
C ASN A 99 -30.52 4.75 2.87
N VAL A 100 -30.98 3.78 3.66
CA VAL A 100 -31.65 2.59 3.16
C VAL A 100 -33.14 2.77 3.46
N ALA A 101 -33.94 2.96 2.42
CA ALA A 101 -35.39 3.15 2.48
C ALA A 101 -36.13 1.88 2.05
#